data_AF-A0A7V8VYU8-F1
#
_entry.id   AF-A0A7V8VYU8-F1
#
_cell.length_a   1.000
_cell.length_b   1.000
_cell.length_c   1.000
_cell.angle_alpha   90.00
_cell.angle_beta   90.00
_cell.angle_gamma   90.00
#
_symmetry.space_group_name_H-M   'P 1'
#
loop_
_entity.id
_entity.type
_entity.pdbx_description
1 polymer ?
#
loop_
_entity_poly.entity_id
_entity_poly.type
_entity_poly.pdbx_seq_one_letter_code
_entity_poly.pdbx_strand_id
1 'polypeptide(L)'
;MGRIREQVIAKRLSECEASNSSGLPVKHRPSDLADGMTTSPPRALSNAGRPVDSRAALRQPETDLSPLLVPGARVAHKTSSDILEAVSATIGALLDRPVPRATYRLQLNHKFTFRQAEAVAPYLASLGVSHVYVSPILKAVPGSMHGYDVVDYAALNPEIGTRSDFDAFVTTLHGLGLRLIVDFVPNHMGIENGQNAWWQDVLEHGSQSPYSQYFDIDWEPVKQEMWGKVLLPFLGDQYGAVLERGELKLGFERGEFRVGHWDRWFPISPST
;
A
#
# COMPACT_ATOMS: atom_id res chain seq x y z
N MET A 1 -26.83 -33.38 -14.48
CA MET A 1 -28.00 -32.54 -14.12
C MET A 1 -27.99 -32.33 -12.62
N GLY A 2 -27.20 -31.38 -12.12
CA GLY A 2 -27.02 -31.08 -10.69
C GLY A 2 -26.99 -29.57 -10.50
N ARG A 3 -27.86 -29.08 -9.61
CA ARG A 3 -28.21 -27.66 -9.45
C ARG A 3 -27.07 -26.89 -8.79
N ILE A 4 -26.58 -25.85 -9.46
CA ILE A 4 -25.71 -24.82 -8.91
C ILE A 4 -26.58 -23.95 -7.97
N ARG A 5 -26.22 -23.91 -6.69
CA ARG A 5 -26.91 -23.09 -5.69
C ARG A 5 -26.35 -21.67 -5.68
N GLU A 6 -27.28 -20.73 -5.54
CA GLU A 6 -27.15 -19.29 -5.60
C GLU A 6 -26.19 -18.71 -4.54
N GLN A 7 -25.35 -17.76 -4.94
CA GLN A 7 -24.73 -16.77 -4.06
C GLN A 7 -25.01 -15.38 -4.62
N VAL A 8 -26.00 -14.68 -4.06
CA VAL A 8 -26.31 -13.28 -4.39
C VAL A 8 -26.75 -12.57 -3.12
N ILE A 9 -26.16 -11.40 -2.83
CA ILE A 9 -26.88 -10.31 -2.16
C ILE A 9 -26.59 -9.00 -2.91
N ALA A 10 -27.51 -8.66 -3.81
CA ALA A 10 -27.77 -7.30 -4.25
C ALA A 10 -28.89 -6.74 -3.37
N LYS A 11 -28.70 -5.57 -2.75
CA LYS A 11 -29.78 -4.85 -2.07
C LYS A 11 -30.05 -3.51 -2.77
N ARG A 12 -31.30 -3.38 -3.21
CA ARG A 12 -31.97 -2.20 -3.78
C ARG A 12 -31.65 -0.92 -3.02
N LEU A 13 -31.36 0.14 -3.79
CA LEU A 13 -31.80 1.50 -3.49
C LEU A 13 -32.64 1.97 -4.67
N SER A 14 -33.95 1.95 -4.50
CA SER A 14 -34.89 2.77 -5.26
C SER A 14 -35.42 3.82 -4.31
N GLU A 15 -35.08 5.08 -4.55
CA GLU A 15 -35.79 6.31 -4.17
C GLU A 15 -34.80 7.49 -4.14
N CYS A 16 -34.58 8.13 -5.30
CA CYS A 16 -34.46 9.59 -5.45
C CYS A 16 -34.01 9.96 -6.88
N GLU A 17 -34.86 9.71 -7.88
CA GLU A 17 -34.84 10.50 -9.11
C GLU A 17 -36.27 10.84 -9.51
N ALA A 18 -36.76 11.96 -9.00
CA ALA A 18 -37.80 12.73 -9.65
C ALA A 18 -37.55 14.20 -9.31
N SER A 19 -36.76 14.88 -10.15
CA SER A 19 -36.95 16.27 -10.59
C SER A 19 -35.65 16.82 -11.17
N ASN A 20 -35.48 16.75 -12.48
CA ASN A 20 -35.27 17.94 -13.32
C ASN A 20 -34.88 17.56 -14.75
N SER A 21 -35.85 17.74 -15.65
CA SER A 21 -35.60 18.07 -17.05
C SER A 21 -35.82 19.57 -17.24
N SER A 22 -34.82 20.30 -17.71
CA SER A 22 -34.94 21.38 -18.71
C SER A 22 -33.68 22.26 -18.79
N GLY A 23 -33.21 22.49 -20.01
CA GLY A 23 -32.76 23.81 -20.49
C GLY A 23 -31.39 24.35 -20.06
N LEU A 24 -30.40 24.21 -20.94
CA LEU A 24 -29.24 25.11 -21.12
C LEU A 24 -29.68 26.46 -21.77
N PRO A 25 -28.86 27.56 -21.91
CA PRO A 25 -27.42 27.75 -21.58
C PRO A 25 -26.97 29.19 -21.09
N VAL A 26 -25.64 29.34 -20.87
CA VAL A 26 -24.74 30.53 -21.10
C VAL A 26 -24.31 31.50 -19.95
N LYS A 27 -22.99 31.45 -19.65
CA LYS A 27 -21.93 32.46 -19.25
C LYS A 27 -22.13 33.51 -18.13
N HIS A 28 -21.24 33.48 -17.12
CA HIS A 28 -20.03 34.35 -16.90
C HIS A 28 -19.57 34.29 -15.41
N ARG A 29 -18.25 34.34 -15.16
CA ARG A 29 -17.58 34.68 -13.86
C ARG A 29 -17.06 36.15 -13.95
N PRO A 30 -16.60 36.86 -12.89
CA PRO A 30 -16.10 36.39 -11.56
C PRO A 30 -16.47 37.28 -10.33
N SER A 31 -15.83 36.96 -9.19
CA SER A 31 -15.43 37.77 -8.00
C SER A 31 -16.29 37.81 -6.72
N ASP A 32 -15.66 37.30 -5.66
CA ASP A 32 -15.53 37.78 -4.26
C ASP A 32 -16.75 37.94 -3.37
N LEU A 33 -16.79 37.18 -2.26
CA LEU A 33 -16.55 37.70 -0.89
C LEU A 33 -16.71 36.59 0.16
N ALA A 34 -15.79 36.61 1.11
CA ALA A 34 -15.76 35.81 2.32
C ALA A 34 -16.85 36.27 3.32
N ASP A 35 -17.41 35.33 4.10
CA ASP A 35 -17.43 35.44 5.56
C ASP A 35 -18.05 34.21 6.24
N GLY A 36 -17.42 33.81 7.35
CA GLY A 36 -18.11 33.37 8.56
C GLY A 36 -18.68 31.96 8.62
N MET A 37 -17.86 30.97 9.00
CA MET A 37 -18.36 29.85 9.82
C MET A 37 -17.29 29.36 10.80
N THR A 38 -17.43 29.81 12.03
CA THR A 38 -16.77 29.28 13.22
C THR A 38 -17.33 27.89 13.54
N THR A 39 -16.48 26.87 13.61
CA THR A 39 -16.83 25.56 14.17
C THR A 39 -15.82 25.17 15.25
N SER A 40 -16.31 25.06 16.48
CA SER A 40 -15.61 24.67 17.70
C SER A 40 -14.96 23.28 17.62
N PRO A 41 -13.89 23.02 18.39
CA PRO A 41 -13.20 21.72 18.37
C PRO A 41 -14.03 20.61 19.05
N PRO A 42 -13.90 19.34 18.62
CA PRO A 42 -14.64 18.24 19.21
C PRO A 42 -14.18 17.94 20.65
N ARG A 43 -15.16 17.75 21.54
CA ARG A 43 -14.99 17.35 22.94
C ARG A 43 -14.31 15.99 23.06
N ALA A 44 -13.34 15.90 23.98
CA ALA A 44 -12.75 14.66 24.44
C ALA A 44 -13.83 13.72 25.02
N LEU A 45 -13.92 12.51 24.48
CA LEU A 45 -14.72 11.43 25.07
C LEU A 45 -13.94 10.84 26.26
N SER A 46 -14.42 11.15 27.45
CA SER A 46 -14.11 10.48 28.71
C SER A 46 -14.53 9.01 28.60
N ASN A 47 -13.57 8.09 28.62
CA ASN A 47 -13.84 6.66 28.73
C ASN A 47 -13.65 6.24 30.19
N ALA A 48 -14.74 6.30 30.96
CA ALA A 48 -14.78 5.77 32.32
C ALA A 48 -14.64 4.24 32.27
N GLY A 49 -13.57 3.73 32.89
CA GLY A 49 -13.22 2.32 32.89
C GLY A 49 -14.27 1.42 33.55
N ARG A 50 -14.43 0.22 32.99
CA ARG A 50 -14.96 -0.96 33.71
C ARG A 50 -13.78 -1.79 34.20
N PRO A 51 -13.82 -2.33 35.44
CA PRO A 51 -12.73 -3.13 35.96
C PRO A 51 -12.72 -4.50 35.29
N VAL A 52 -11.58 -4.89 34.71
CA VAL A 52 -11.33 -6.26 34.24
C VAL A 52 -10.54 -6.96 35.35
N ASP A 53 -11.11 -8.07 35.82
CA ASP A 53 -10.63 -8.91 36.91
C ASP A 53 -9.23 -9.48 36.59
N SER A 54 -8.21 -8.97 37.28
CA SER A 54 -6.82 -9.38 37.11
C SER A 54 -6.51 -10.63 37.93
N ARG A 55 -7.10 -11.77 37.57
CA ARG A 55 -6.75 -13.08 38.14
C ARG A 55 -7.19 -14.25 37.26
N ALA A 56 -6.70 -14.27 36.01
CA ALA A 56 -6.66 -15.48 35.19
C ALA A 56 -5.22 -15.68 34.68
N ALA A 57 -4.70 -16.87 34.93
CA ALA A 57 -3.29 -17.23 34.88
C ALA A 57 -2.64 -17.07 33.48
N LEU A 58 -1.56 -16.30 33.42
CA LEU A 58 -0.57 -16.35 32.34
C LEU A 58 0.16 -17.71 32.40
N ARG A 59 -0.30 -18.70 31.62
CA ARG A 59 0.56 -19.83 31.23
C ARG A 59 1.46 -19.34 30.10
N GLN A 60 2.75 -19.21 30.38
CA GLN A 60 3.79 -19.04 29.38
C GLN A 60 3.89 -20.36 28.58
N PRO A 61 3.87 -20.35 27.24
CA PRO A 61 4.28 -21.50 26.47
C PRO A 61 5.81 -21.57 26.49
N GLU A 62 6.38 -22.50 27.26
CA GLU A 62 7.79 -22.83 27.14
C GLU A 62 8.05 -23.44 25.76
N THR A 63 8.64 -22.63 24.88
CA THR A 63 9.11 -23.09 23.58
C THR A 63 10.56 -23.49 23.75
N ASP A 64 10.82 -24.79 23.88
CA ASP A 64 12.16 -25.35 23.91
C ASP A 64 12.80 -25.23 22.51
N LEU A 65 13.75 -24.29 22.37
CA LEU A 65 14.46 -23.98 21.12
C LEU A 65 15.73 -24.84 20.92
N SER A 66 15.85 -25.98 21.61
CA SER A 66 17.09 -26.74 21.68
C SER A 66 17.57 -27.52 20.43
N PRO A 67 16.91 -27.60 19.24
CA PRO A 67 17.48 -28.38 18.14
C PRO A 67 17.88 -27.59 16.87
N LEU A 68 18.33 -26.33 16.96
CA LEU A 68 18.95 -25.62 15.81
C LEU A 68 20.43 -25.27 15.98
N LEU A 69 21.13 -25.87 16.95
CA LEU A 69 22.57 -25.70 17.08
C LEU A 69 23.32 -26.64 16.13
N VAL A 70 23.85 -26.08 15.04
CA VAL A 70 24.93 -26.70 14.27
C VAL A 70 26.15 -26.80 15.19
N PRO A 71 26.71 -28.00 15.46
CA PRO A 71 27.88 -28.13 16.34
C PRO A 71 29.09 -27.44 15.70
N GLY A 72 29.54 -26.32 16.29
CA GLY A 72 30.79 -25.64 15.92
C GLY A 72 30.72 -24.14 15.62
N ALA A 73 29.52 -23.54 15.50
CA ALA A 73 29.41 -22.10 15.37
C ALA A 73 29.43 -21.43 16.77
N ARG A 74 30.56 -20.85 17.16
CA ARG A 74 30.61 -19.94 18.31
C ARG A 74 29.73 -18.74 17.99
N VAL A 75 28.56 -18.64 18.61
CA VAL A 75 27.85 -17.37 18.71
C VAL A 75 28.70 -16.47 19.59
N ALA A 76 29.34 -15.45 19.01
CA ALA A 76 30.06 -14.47 19.79
C ALA A 76 29.07 -13.75 20.70
N HIS A 77 29.17 -13.96 22.01
CA HIS A 77 28.44 -13.16 22.99
C HIS A 77 28.93 -11.72 22.89
N LYS A 78 28.11 -10.83 22.30
CA LYS A 78 28.36 -9.39 22.35
C LYS A 78 28.32 -8.97 23.82
N THR A 79 29.39 -8.34 24.27
CA THR A 79 29.49 -7.79 25.62
C THR A 79 28.62 -6.53 25.72
N SER A 80 28.29 -6.11 26.94
CA SER A 80 27.59 -4.83 27.16
C SER A 80 28.37 -3.63 26.58
N SER A 81 29.70 -3.74 26.50
CA SER A 81 30.58 -2.76 25.85
C SER A 81 30.33 -2.68 24.34
N ASP A 82 30.23 -3.82 23.66
CA ASP A 82 29.99 -3.87 22.21
C ASP A 82 28.62 -3.29 21.84
N ILE A 83 27.62 -3.49 22.72
CA ILE A 83 26.29 -2.90 22.55
C ILE A 83 26.34 -1.38 22.75
N LEU A 84 27.03 -0.90 23.80
CA LEU A 84 27.17 0.54 24.07
C LEU A 84 27.94 1.27 22.97
N GLU A 85 28.97 0.64 22.41
CA GLU A 85 29.74 1.19 21.29
C GLU A 85 28.89 1.25 20.02
N ALA A 86 28.15 0.18 19.71
CA ALA A 86 27.22 0.17 18.57
C ALA A 86 26.11 1.23 18.72
N VAL A 87 25.56 1.38 19.93
CA VAL A 87 24.54 2.41 20.23
C VAL A 87 25.15 3.81 20.11
N SER A 88 26.34 4.05 20.66
CA SER A 88 27.02 5.35 20.56
C SER A 88 27.36 5.70 19.12
N ALA A 89 27.86 4.75 18.33
CA ALA A 89 28.13 4.95 16.91
C ALA A 89 26.85 5.28 16.13
N THR A 90 25.74 4.60 16.45
CA THR A 90 24.44 4.85 15.83
C THR A 90 23.88 6.22 16.22
N ILE A 91 23.94 6.60 17.50
CA ILE A 91 23.49 7.91 18.00
C ILE A 91 24.37 9.01 17.42
N GLY A 92 25.70 8.84 17.41
CA GLY A 92 26.64 9.77 16.81
C GLY A 92 26.32 10.00 15.33
N ALA A 93 26.12 8.93 14.57
CA ALA A 93 25.70 9.02 13.17
C ALA A 93 24.32 9.69 12.99
N LEU A 94 23.40 9.53 13.94
CA LEU A 94 22.07 10.18 13.90
C LEU A 94 22.17 11.68 14.17
N LEU A 95 23.01 12.07 15.13
CA LEU A 95 23.21 13.46 15.56
C LEU A 95 24.04 14.26 14.55
N ASP A 96 24.95 13.60 13.80
CA ASP A 96 25.73 14.21 12.73
C ASP A 96 24.98 14.30 11.39
N ARG A 97 23.70 13.88 11.32
CA ARG A 97 22.92 14.05 10.09
C ARG A 97 22.66 15.54 9.84
N PRO A 98 23.18 16.11 8.74
CA PRO A 98 22.95 17.50 8.44
C PRO A 98 21.46 17.72 8.20
N VAL A 99 20.87 18.69 8.92
CA VAL A 99 19.50 19.12 8.68
C VAL A 99 19.39 19.60 7.23
N PRO A 100 18.37 19.15 6.46
CA PRO A 100 18.17 19.63 5.10
C PRO A 100 18.01 21.16 5.08
N ARG A 101 18.93 21.85 4.38
CA ARG A 101 18.87 23.31 4.20
C ARG A 101 17.85 23.71 3.14
N ALA A 102 17.81 22.93 2.07
CA ALA A 102 16.89 23.06 0.94
C ALA A 102 16.68 21.69 0.29
N THR A 103 15.42 21.33 0.04
CA THR A 103 15.02 20.11 -0.67
C THR A 103 14.52 20.45 -2.07
N TYR A 104 14.75 19.56 -3.04
CA TYR A 104 14.16 19.67 -4.38
C TYR A 104 13.43 18.38 -4.75
N ARG A 105 12.14 18.48 -5.05
CA ARG A 105 11.29 17.31 -5.36
C ARG A 105 11.44 16.88 -6.81
N LEU A 106 11.78 15.62 -7.03
CA LEU A 106 11.80 14.95 -8.33
C LEU A 106 10.69 13.90 -8.41
N GLN A 107 9.88 13.98 -9.46
CA GLN A 107 8.81 13.03 -9.74
C GLN A 107 9.31 11.95 -10.71
N LEU A 108 9.66 10.78 -10.17
CA LEU A 108 10.19 9.66 -10.95
C LEU A 108 9.04 8.87 -11.61
N ASN A 109 9.26 8.46 -12.86
CA ASN A 109 8.40 7.58 -13.65
C ASN A 109 9.15 7.13 -14.92
N HIS A 110 8.52 6.35 -15.80
CA HIS A 110 9.15 5.87 -17.03
C HIS A 110 9.64 6.98 -17.99
N LYS A 111 9.20 8.23 -17.83
CA LYS A 111 9.67 9.39 -18.61
C LYS A 111 10.77 10.19 -17.91
N PHE A 112 10.96 9.99 -16.61
CA PHE A 112 11.97 10.67 -15.79
C PHE A 112 12.53 9.67 -14.76
N THR A 113 13.53 8.90 -15.18
CA THR A 113 14.14 7.79 -14.44
C THR A 113 15.31 8.25 -13.56
N PHE A 114 15.95 7.33 -12.83
CA PHE A 114 17.20 7.62 -12.11
C PHE A 114 18.28 8.25 -12.99
N ARG A 115 18.39 7.85 -14.26
CA ARG A 115 19.37 8.43 -15.20
C ARG A 115 19.07 9.90 -15.52
N GLN A 116 17.80 10.26 -15.67
CA GLN A 116 17.44 11.67 -15.87
C GLN A 116 17.60 12.48 -14.57
N ALA A 117 17.28 11.88 -13.42
CA ALA A 117 17.52 12.50 -12.11
C ALA A 117 19.02 12.74 -11.85
N GLU A 118 19.87 11.79 -12.24
CA GLU A 118 21.33 11.93 -12.19
C GLU A 118 21.83 13.06 -13.09
N ALA A 119 21.34 13.14 -14.33
CA ALA A 119 21.75 14.17 -15.28
C ALA A 119 21.46 15.61 -14.82
N VAL A 120 20.42 15.82 -14.00
CA VAL A 120 20.10 17.15 -13.45
C VAL A 120 20.81 17.46 -12.13
N ALA A 121 21.45 16.48 -11.49
CA ALA A 121 22.11 16.66 -10.19
C ALA A 121 23.15 17.80 -10.17
N PRO A 122 24.02 17.98 -11.19
CA PRO A 122 24.97 19.11 -11.21
C PRO A 122 24.28 20.48 -11.17
N TYR A 123 23.14 20.61 -11.86
CA TYR A 123 22.33 21.83 -11.83
C TYR A 123 21.71 22.06 -10.45
N LEU A 124 21.19 21.01 -9.80
CA LEU A 124 20.63 21.14 -8.45
C LEU A 124 21.71 21.54 -7.42
N ALA A 125 22.92 20.99 -7.55
CA ALA A 125 24.06 21.38 -6.73
C ALA A 125 24.43 22.85 -6.94
N SER A 126 24.52 23.33 -8.19
CA SER A 126 24.84 24.73 -8.49
C SER A 126 23.75 25.71 -8.06
N LEU A 127 22.48 25.27 -8.06
CA LEU A 127 21.34 26.01 -7.52
C LEU A 127 21.41 26.18 -5.99
N GLY A 128 22.22 25.37 -5.29
CA GLY A 128 22.38 25.40 -3.84
C GLY A 128 21.44 24.45 -3.08
N VAL A 129 20.79 23.51 -3.78
CA VAL A 129 20.02 22.43 -3.15
C VAL A 129 20.95 21.61 -2.26
N SER A 130 20.46 21.15 -1.11
CA SER A 130 21.21 20.26 -0.21
C SER A 130 20.77 18.80 -0.30
N HIS A 131 19.48 18.59 -0.53
CA HIS A 131 18.85 17.28 -0.53
C HIS A 131 17.94 17.15 -1.75
N VAL A 132 18.13 16.11 -2.54
CA VAL A 132 17.17 15.71 -3.56
C VAL A 132 16.12 14.85 -2.87
N TYR A 133 14.85 15.21 -3.05
CA TYR A 133 13.70 14.48 -2.53
C TYR A 133 13.03 13.77 -3.70
N VAL A 134 13.04 12.44 -3.75
CA VAL A 134 12.41 11.68 -4.84
C VAL A 134 11.06 11.12 -4.42
N SER A 135 10.15 10.98 -5.39
CA SER A 135 8.92 10.17 -5.24
C SER A 135 9.25 8.70 -4.91
N PRO A 136 8.24 7.88 -4.52
CA PRO A 136 8.49 6.50 -4.16
C PRO A 136 9.22 5.72 -5.25
N ILE A 137 10.16 4.87 -4.83
CA ILE A 137 11.06 4.13 -5.72
C ILE A 137 10.79 2.62 -5.78
N LEU A 138 9.90 2.13 -4.90
CA LEU A 138 9.55 0.72 -4.84
C LEU A 138 8.59 0.36 -5.98
N LYS A 139 8.57 -0.92 -6.34
CA LYS A 139 7.79 -1.42 -7.47
C LYS A 139 6.32 -1.09 -7.28
N ALA A 140 5.78 -0.34 -8.24
CA ALA A 140 4.40 0.12 -8.29
C ALA A 140 3.63 -0.59 -9.41
N VAL A 141 2.33 -0.30 -9.53
CA VAL A 141 1.53 -0.77 -10.67
C VAL A 141 2.22 -0.33 -11.97
N PRO A 142 2.35 -1.23 -12.98
CA PRO A 142 2.94 -0.88 -14.27
C PRO A 142 2.29 0.35 -14.90
N GLY A 143 3.10 1.24 -15.45
CA GLY A 143 2.67 2.52 -16.00
C GLY A 143 2.39 3.62 -14.96
N SER A 144 2.57 3.35 -13.66
CA SER A 144 2.40 4.36 -12.61
C SER A 144 3.29 5.58 -12.86
N MET A 145 2.67 6.76 -12.84
CA MET A 145 3.35 8.04 -13.02
C MET A 145 3.80 8.67 -11.69
N HIS A 146 3.45 8.05 -10.55
CA HIS A 146 3.65 8.63 -9.22
C HIS A 146 4.26 7.67 -8.19
N GLY A 147 4.06 6.34 -8.32
CA GLY A 147 4.69 5.32 -7.48
C GLY A 147 4.05 5.08 -6.10
N TYR A 148 2.89 5.65 -5.80
CA TYR A 148 2.22 5.51 -4.49
C TYR A 148 1.43 4.20 -4.36
N ASP A 149 1.13 3.59 -5.50
CA ASP A 149 0.45 2.33 -5.71
C ASP A 149 1.45 1.15 -5.68
N VAL A 150 2.19 1.03 -4.58
CA VAL A 150 3.24 0.00 -4.39
C VAL A 150 2.64 -1.40 -4.43
N VAL A 151 3.19 -2.28 -5.26
CA VAL A 151 2.77 -3.69 -5.39
C VAL A 151 3.77 -4.68 -4.82
N ASP A 152 5.01 -4.25 -4.57
CA ASP A 152 6.07 -5.08 -4.02
C ASP A 152 7.11 -4.22 -3.29
N TYR A 153 7.21 -4.40 -1.97
CA TYR A 153 8.15 -3.68 -1.11
C TYR A 153 9.59 -4.23 -1.17
N ALA A 154 9.81 -5.41 -1.77
CA ALA A 154 11.12 -6.05 -1.86
C ALA A 154 11.90 -5.66 -3.12
N ALA A 155 11.29 -4.90 -4.04
CA ALA A 155 11.88 -4.55 -5.33
C ALA A 155 11.81 -3.05 -5.62
N LEU A 156 12.84 -2.54 -6.29
CA LEU A 156 12.78 -1.23 -6.95
C LEU A 156 11.83 -1.29 -8.15
N ASN A 157 11.22 -0.17 -8.50
CA ASN A 157 10.39 -0.07 -9.68
C ASN A 157 11.25 -0.20 -10.95
N PRO A 158 11.07 -1.25 -11.78
CA PRO A 158 11.88 -1.44 -12.98
C PRO A 158 11.67 -0.35 -14.03
N GLU A 159 10.54 0.36 -14.00
CA GLU A 159 10.24 1.44 -14.96
C GLU A 159 11.02 2.73 -14.68
N ILE A 160 11.54 2.93 -13.46
CA ILE A 160 12.36 4.09 -13.10
C ILE A 160 13.87 3.80 -13.11
N GLY A 161 14.26 2.54 -13.37
CA GLY A 161 15.65 2.13 -13.54
C GLY A 161 16.02 0.87 -12.76
N THR A 162 17.25 0.42 -12.98
CA THR A 162 17.84 -0.74 -12.31
C THR A 162 18.49 -0.36 -10.98
N ARG A 163 18.88 -1.37 -10.19
CA ARG A 163 19.71 -1.14 -8.99
C ARG A 163 21.00 -0.40 -9.32
N SER A 164 21.64 -0.72 -10.45
CA SER A 164 22.86 -0.03 -10.89
C SER A 164 22.59 1.44 -11.22
N ASP A 165 21.44 1.77 -11.80
CA ASP A 165 21.07 3.16 -12.10
C ASP A 165 20.82 3.95 -10.80
N PHE A 166 20.19 3.32 -9.81
CA PHE A 166 20.00 3.91 -8.49
C PHE A 166 21.34 4.16 -7.78
N ASP A 167 22.23 3.16 -7.77
CA ASP A 167 23.54 3.28 -7.13
C ASP A 167 24.40 4.37 -7.81
N ALA A 168 24.36 4.48 -9.15
CA ALA A 168 25.03 5.55 -9.90
C ALA A 168 24.47 6.94 -9.55
N PHE A 169 23.14 7.08 -9.54
CA PHE A 169 22.47 8.31 -9.13
C PHE A 169 22.89 8.75 -7.71
N VAL A 170 22.86 7.83 -6.74
CA VAL A 170 23.27 8.10 -5.36
C VAL A 170 24.75 8.50 -5.27
N THR A 171 25.64 7.79 -5.98
CA THR A 171 27.07 8.14 -6.04
C THR A 171 27.29 9.54 -6.61
N THR A 172 26.60 9.89 -7.69
CA THR A 172 26.67 11.23 -8.30
C THR A 172 26.17 12.32 -7.35
N LEU A 173 25.04 12.10 -6.65
CA LEU A 173 24.56 13.03 -5.63
C LEU A 173 25.62 13.26 -4.54
N HIS A 174 26.16 12.18 -3.97
CA HIS A 174 27.15 12.27 -2.91
C HIS A 174 28.45 12.95 -3.38
N GLY A 175 28.90 12.69 -4.61
CA GLY A 175 30.06 13.35 -5.21
C GLY A 175 29.89 14.87 -5.37
N LEU A 176 28.65 15.34 -5.49
CA LEU A 176 28.28 16.76 -5.57
C LEU A 176 27.95 17.37 -4.20
N GLY A 177 28.09 16.61 -3.10
CA GLY A 177 27.70 17.05 -1.76
C GLY A 177 26.18 17.10 -1.53
N LEU A 178 25.38 16.58 -2.47
CA LEU A 178 23.94 16.41 -2.32
C LEU A 178 23.63 15.15 -1.51
N ARG A 179 22.50 15.15 -0.82
CA ARG A 179 21.95 13.98 -0.10
C ARG A 179 20.61 13.58 -0.70
N LEU A 180 20.15 12.36 -0.39
CA LEU A 180 18.88 11.83 -0.90
C LEU A 180 17.86 11.66 0.23
N ILE A 181 16.62 12.09 -0.04
CA ILE A 181 15.42 11.78 0.73
C ILE A 181 14.50 10.99 -0.20
N VAL A 182 14.00 9.85 0.27
CA VAL A 182 13.11 8.98 -0.50
C VAL A 182 11.74 9.02 0.14
N ASP A 183 10.70 9.28 -0.66
CA ASP A 183 9.31 9.14 -0.23
C ASP A 183 8.96 7.67 -0.01
N PHE A 184 8.24 7.38 1.08
CA PHE A 184 7.91 6.02 1.48
C PHE A 184 6.43 5.90 1.84
N VAL A 185 5.81 4.83 1.39
CA VAL A 185 4.36 4.60 1.48
C VAL A 185 4.11 3.37 2.35
N PRO A 186 3.98 3.51 3.68
CA PRO A 186 3.78 2.35 4.57
C PRO A 186 2.31 1.94 4.73
N ASN A 187 1.38 2.83 4.39
CA ASN A 187 -0.01 2.72 4.81
C ASN A 187 -0.85 1.80 3.90
N HIS A 188 -0.53 1.74 2.61
CA HIS A 188 -1.37 1.07 1.61
C HIS A 188 -0.55 0.47 0.48
N MET A 189 -1.18 -0.39 -0.32
CA MET A 189 -0.60 -1.01 -1.51
C MET A 189 -1.53 -0.84 -2.71
N GLY A 190 -0.96 -0.86 -3.92
CA GLY A 190 -1.72 -0.99 -5.15
C GLY A 190 -2.33 -2.40 -5.25
N ILE A 191 -3.61 -2.47 -5.63
CA ILE A 191 -4.36 -3.73 -5.81
C ILE A 191 -4.83 -3.93 -7.26
N GLU A 192 -4.43 -3.06 -8.17
CA GLU A 192 -4.88 -3.04 -9.55
C GLU A 192 -4.19 -4.13 -10.40
N ASN A 193 -4.90 -4.60 -11.42
CA ASN A 193 -4.38 -5.44 -12.51
C ASN A 193 -3.64 -6.71 -12.07
N GLY A 194 -3.96 -7.24 -10.89
CA GLY A 194 -3.39 -8.50 -10.38
C GLY A 194 -1.88 -8.46 -10.10
N GLN A 195 -1.28 -7.28 -9.98
CA GLN A 195 0.17 -7.12 -9.87
C GLN A 195 0.71 -7.34 -8.45
N ASN A 196 -0.17 -7.22 -7.45
CA ASN A 196 0.16 -7.41 -6.05
C ASN A 196 -0.06 -8.87 -5.65
N ALA A 197 1.03 -9.62 -5.54
CA ALA A 197 1.00 -11.05 -5.22
C ALA A 197 0.33 -11.34 -3.86
N TRP A 198 0.58 -10.49 -2.85
CA TRP A 198 -0.04 -10.66 -1.53
C TRP A 198 -1.56 -10.50 -1.62
N TRP A 199 -2.02 -9.50 -2.38
CA TRP A 199 -3.45 -9.30 -2.59
C TRP A 199 -4.10 -10.44 -3.36
N GLN A 200 -3.44 -10.95 -4.43
CA GLN A 200 -3.97 -12.08 -5.18
C GLN A 200 -4.12 -13.34 -4.31
N ASP A 201 -3.11 -13.62 -3.47
CA ASP A 201 -3.15 -14.74 -2.54
C ASP A 201 -4.29 -14.60 -1.50
N VAL A 202 -4.52 -13.39 -0.97
CA VAL A 202 -5.67 -13.10 -0.10
C VAL A 202 -7.01 -13.28 -0.81
N LEU A 203 -7.13 -12.90 -2.08
CA LEU A 203 -8.35 -13.12 -2.85
C LEU A 203 -8.64 -14.60 -3.11
N GLU A 204 -7.60 -15.41 -3.26
CA GLU A 204 -7.73 -16.84 -3.54
C GLU A 204 -8.01 -17.67 -2.27
N HIS A 205 -7.31 -17.36 -1.18
CA HIS A 205 -7.30 -18.16 0.05
C HIS A 205 -8.05 -17.51 1.22
N GLY A 206 -8.52 -16.26 1.07
CA GLY A 206 -9.25 -15.55 2.10
C GLY A 206 -8.43 -15.39 3.39
N SER A 207 -9.09 -15.60 4.54
CA SER A 207 -8.46 -15.51 5.86
C SER A 207 -7.38 -16.56 6.12
N GLN A 208 -7.27 -17.59 5.28
CA GLN A 208 -6.21 -18.61 5.37
C GLN A 208 -4.93 -18.20 4.66
N SER A 209 -4.94 -17.10 3.90
CA SER A 209 -3.74 -16.56 3.29
C SER A 209 -2.71 -16.17 4.36
N PRO A 210 -1.41 -16.49 4.20
CA PRO A 210 -0.35 -15.98 5.05
C PRO A 210 -0.25 -14.44 5.02
N TYR A 211 -0.82 -13.80 4.00
CA TYR A 211 -0.85 -12.34 3.84
C TYR A 211 -2.14 -11.70 4.34
N SER A 212 -3.11 -12.48 4.86
CA SER A 212 -4.39 -11.95 5.33
C SER A 212 -4.26 -10.85 6.40
N GLN A 213 -3.25 -10.95 7.26
CA GLN A 213 -2.97 -9.97 8.32
C GLN A 213 -2.17 -8.75 7.85
N TYR A 214 -1.70 -8.73 6.60
CA TYR A 214 -1.01 -7.58 6.01
C TYR A 214 -1.99 -6.52 5.49
N PHE A 215 -3.27 -6.88 5.34
CA PHE A 215 -4.34 -5.99 4.93
C PHE A 215 -5.34 -5.82 6.06
N ASP A 216 -5.85 -4.60 6.22
CA ASP A 216 -6.89 -4.30 7.21
C ASP A 216 -8.26 -4.74 6.68
N ILE A 217 -8.58 -6.03 6.86
CA ILE A 217 -9.81 -6.66 6.41
C ILE A 217 -10.64 -7.10 7.62
N ASP A 218 -11.88 -6.60 7.68
CA ASP A 218 -12.90 -7.13 8.59
C ASP A 218 -13.48 -8.43 8.01
N TRP A 219 -12.98 -9.57 8.52
CA TRP A 219 -13.41 -10.91 8.09
C TRP A 219 -14.76 -11.35 8.68
N GLU A 220 -15.23 -10.68 9.73
CA GLU A 220 -16.46 -11.01 10.44
C GLU A 220 -17.36 -9.77 10.58
N PRO A 221 -17.74 -9.13 9.45
CA PRO A 221 -18.53 -7.91 9.50
C PRO A 221 -19.94 -8.18 10.04
N VAL A 222 -20.66 -7.11 10.37
CA VAL A 222 -22.04 -7.17 10.93
C VAL A 222 -23.00 -8.01 10.08
N LYS A 223 -22.82 -8.01 8.75
CA LYS A 223 -23.59 -8.87 7.84
C LYS A 223 -23.00 -10.26 7.80
N GLN A 224 -23.66 -11.22 8.44
CA GLN A 224 -23.22 -12.61 8.52
C GLN A 224 -23.00 -13.26 7.15
N GLU A 225 -23.71 -12.82 6.12
CA GLU A 225 -23.57 -13.39 4.77
C GLU A 225 -22.23 -13.01 4.10
N MET A 226 -21.52 -12.06 4.68
CA MET A 226 -20.20 -11.56 4.27
C MET A 226 -19.05 -12.15 5.09
N TRP A 227 -19.33 -13.04 6.06
CA TRP A 227 -18.27 -13.68 6.83
C TRP A 227 -17.31 -14.46 5.92
N GLY A 228 -16.01 -14.24 6.13
CA GLY A 228 -14.94 -14.83 5.31
C GLY A 228 -14.87 -14.29 3.87
N LYS A 229 -15.58 -13.21 3.53
CA LYS A 229 -15.61 -12.65 2.18
C LYS A 229 -15.07 -11.22 2.13
N VAL A 230 -14.34 -10.93 1.06
CA VAL A 230 -13.93 -9.57 0.72
C VAL A 230 -14.89 -8.99 -0.32
N LEU A 231 -15.44 -7.80 -0.05
CA LEU A 231 -16.26 -7.08 -1.01
C LEU A 231 -15.36 -6.31 -1.99
N LEU A 232 -15.40 -6.67 -3.27
CA LEU A 232 -14.69 -5.96 -4.33
C LEU A 232 -15.68 -5.19 -5.23
N PRO A 233 -15.75 -3.85 -5.12
CA PRO A 233 -16.65 -3.04 -5.94
C PRO A 233 -16.04 -2.75 -7.33
N PHE A 234 -15.88 -3.78 -8.16
CA PHE A 234 -15.30 -3.64 -9.50
C PHE A 234 -16.32 -3.68 -10.65
N LEU A 235 -17.56 -4.10 -10.38
CA LEU A 235 -18.61 -4.16 -11.39
C LEU A 235 -19.20 -2.77 -11.65
N GLY A 236 -19.41 -2.44 -12.93
CA GLY A 236 -20.06 -1.19 -13.33
C GLY A 236 -21.59 -1.17 -13.15
N ASP A 237 -22.20 -2.31 -12.80
CA ASP A 237 -23.64 -2.49 -12.64
C ASP A 237 -23.93 -3.62 -11.62
N GLN A 238 -25.21 -3.87 -11.31
CA GLN A 238 -25.64 -4.96 -10.44
C GLN A 238 -25.20 -6.33 -10.96
N TYR A 239 -24.70 -7.19 -10.06
CA TYR A 239 -24.20 -8.53 -10.38
C TYR A 239 -25.12 -9.33 -11.31
N GLY A 240 -26.43 -9.38 -11.01
CA GLY A 240 -27.39 -10.14 -11.80
C GLY A 240 -27.45 -9.67 -13.26
N ALA A 241 -27.44 -8.36 -13.48
CA ALA A 241 -27.49 -7.78 -14.83
C ALA A 241 -26.18 -8.04 -15.59
N VAL A 242 -25.03 -7.91 -14.93
CA VAL A 242 -23.71 -8.24 -15.50
C VAL A 242 -23.64 -9.73 -15.87
N LEU A 243 -24.15 -10.61 -15.01
CA LEU A 243 -24.18 -12.06 -15.22
C LEU A 243 -25.08 -12.44 -16.40
N GLU A 244 -26.30 -11.90 -16.47
CA GLU A 244 -27.25 -12.15 -17.56
C GLU A 244 -26.73 -11.68 -18.92
N ARG A 245 -25.94 -10.60 -18.94
CA ARG A 245 -25.27 -10.11 -20.15
C ARG A 245 -24.03 -10.91 -20.54
N GLY A 246 -23.63 -11.90 -19.73
CA GLY A 246 -22.46 -12.75 -20.00
C GLY A 246 -21.14 -11.99 -19.95
N GLU A 247 -21.07 -10.90 -19.19
CA GLU A 247 -19.86 -10.07 -19.09
C GLU A 247 -18.80 -10.68 -18.17
N LEU A 248 -19.19 -11.59 -17.28
CA LEU A 248 -18.28 -12.38 -16.45
C LEU A 248 -17.73 -13.55 -17.26
N LYS A 249 -16.42 -13.59 -17.44
CA LYS A 249 -15.72 -14.62 -18.20
C LYS A 249 -14.99 -15.57 -17.27
N LEU A 250 -15.18 -16.87 -17.44
CA LEU A 250 -14.37 -17.88 -16.76
C LEU A 250 -13.16 -18.21 -17.64
N GLY A 251 -11.97 -18.19 -17.04
CA GLY A 251 -10.71 -18.58 -17.66
C GLY A 251 -10.02 -19.67 -16.84
N PHE A 252 -9.20 -20.47 -17.51
CA PHE A 252 -8.29 -21.41 -16.87
C PHE A 252 -6.89 -21.18 -17.42
N GLU A 253 -5.98 -20.69 -16.58
CA GLU A 253 -4.63 -20.35 -16.96
C GLU A 253 -3.65 -20.83 -15.90
N ARG A 254 -2.53 -21.44 -16.33
CA ARG A 254 -1.44 -21.91 -15.46
C ARG A 254 -1.88 -22.85 -14.32
N GLY A 255 -2.98 -23.57 -14.50
CA GLY A 255 -3.49 -24.51 -13.50
C GLY A 255 -4.54 -23.92 -12.55
N GLU A 256 -4.89 -22.64 -12.71
CA GLU A 256 -5.81 -21.91 -11.84
C GLU A 256 -7.06 -21.47 -12.60
N PHE A 257 -8.21 -21.52 -11.93
CA PHE A 257 -9.44 -20.90 -12.43
C PHE A 257 -9.45 -19.41 -12.10
N ARG A 258 -9.90 -18.59 -13.06
CA ARG A 258 -9.99 -17.14 -12.91
C ARG A 258 -11.31 -16.62 -13.44
N VAL A 259 -11.84 -15.59 -12.79
CA VAL A 259 -13.00 -14.82 -13.28
C VAL A 259 -12.55 -13.47 -13.78
N GLY A 260 -12.97 -13.12 -14.99
CA GLY A 260 -12.65 -11.87 -15.66
C GLY A 260 -13.89 -10.99 -15.86
N HIS A 261 -13.71 -9.67 -15.71
CA HIS A 261 -14.66 -8.64 -16.13
C HIS A 261 -13.88 -7.52 -16.80
N TRP A 262 -14.18 -7.25 -18.07
CA TRP A 262 -13.37 -6.40 -18.96
C TRP A 262 -11.88 -6.77 -18.99
N ASP A 263 -11.01 -5.89 -18.49
CA ASP A 263 -9.55 -6.03 -18.42
C ASP A 263 -9.06 -6.63 -17.10
N ARG A 264 -9.96 -6.79 -16.12
CA ARG A 264 -9.63 -7.29 -14.79
C ARG A 264 -9.86 -8.79 -14.69
N TRP A 265 -8.93 -9.47 -14.02
CA TRP A 265 -8.98 -10.90 -13.74
C TRP A 265 -8.70 -11.16 -12.26
N PHE A 266 -9.47 -12.05 -11.66
CA PHE A 266 -9.38 -12.42 -10.25
C PHE A 266 -9.25 -13.94 -10.11
N PRO A 267 -8.48 -14.43 -9.12
CA PRO A 267 -8.40 -15.85 -8.83
C PRO A 267 -9.74 -16.36 -8.28
N ILE A 268 -10.02 -17.64 -8.51
CA ILE A 268 -11.15 -18.34 -7.92
C ILE A 268 -10.60 -19.30 -6.86
N SER A 269 -11.19 -19.29 -5.67
CA SER A 269 -10.76 -20.19 -4.60
C SER A 269 -10.82 -21.67 -5.04
N PRO A 270 -9.78 -22.47 -4.83
CA PRO A 270 -9.79 -23.90 -5.17
C PRO A 270 -10.85 -24.73 -4.44
N SER A 271 -11.39 -24.19 -3.34
CA SER A 271 -12.45 -24.83 -2.53
C SER A 271 -13.88 -24.60 -3.05
N THR A 272 -14.02 -23.84 -4.15
CA THR A 272 -15.31 -23.48 -4.76
C THR A 272 -15.95 -24.66 -5.49
#